data_AF-A0A381SG59-F1
#
_entry.id   AF-A0A381SG59-F1
#
_cell.length_a   1.000
_cell.length_b   1.000
_cell.length_c   1.000
_cell.angle_alpha   90.00
_cell.angle_beta   90.00
_cell.angle_gamma   90.00
#
_symmetry.space_group_name_H-M   'P 1'
#
loop_
_entity.id
_entity.type
_entity.pdbx_description
1 polymer ?
#
loop_
_entity_poly.entity_id
_entity_poly.type
_entity_poly.pdbx_seq_one_letter_code
_entity_poly.pdbx_strand_id
1 'polypeptide(L)'
;MSLIPLAYYLHGETIAAFVSLNPREFVSAVCITILLIEVARLRLGIVIIGQREYESRQISALAWGALAVSLALLIAPEGDGGGLKSGMYGIPLIFGLTFVDPVMGEVKRKKKDMRAAIFAGLAVSYFVWIGCHFWLGTELLVAILLAPLTVAGELPKTKFIDDNATMVLLPLSGLVLMMPFL
;
A
#
# COMPACT_ATOMS: atom_id res chain seq x y z
N MET A 1 4.02 -6.87 -4.95
CA MET A 1 3.80 -6.12 -3.70
C MET A 1 3.15 -6.97 -2.61
N SER A 2 2.24 -7.91 -2.91
CA SER A 2 1.58 -8.79 -1.90
C SER A 2 2.53 -9.62 -1.04
N LEU A 3 3.71 -10.02 -1.54
CA LEU A 3 4.68 -10.77 -0.73
C LEU A 3 5.33 -9.92 0.38
N ILE A 4 5.36 -8.59 0.24
CA ILE A 4 6.03 -7.68 1.18
C ILE A 4 5.44 -7.79 2.58
N PRO A 5 4.12 -7.58 2.80
CA PRO A 5 3.57 -7.68 4.14
C PRO A 5 3.69 -9.10 4.71
N LEU A 6 3.56 -10.14 3.87
CA LEU A 6 3.74 -11.52 4.32
C LEU A 6 5.17 -11.77 4.81
N ALA A 7 6.18 -11.32 4.07
CA ALA A 7 7.58 -11.43 4.47
C ALA A 7 7.88 -10.63 5.75
N TYR A 8 7.31 -9.42 5.87
CA TYR A 8 7.47 -8.58 7.05
C TYR A 8 6.89 -9.26 8.31
N TYR A 9 5.64 -9.70 8.28
CA TYR A 9 4.98 -10.26 9.48
C TYR A 9 5.40 -11.71 9.80
N LEU A 10 5.93 -12.48 8.83
CA LEU A 10 6.39 -13.85 9.06
C LEU A 10 7.90 -13.97 9.33
N HIS A 11 8.69 -13.13 8.66
CA HIS A 11 10.14 -13.27 8.60
C HIS A 11 10.88 -11.95 8.88
N GLY A 12 10.17 -10.88 9.27
CA GLY A 12 10.75 -9.56 9.49
C GLY A 12 11.92 -9.59 10.46
N GLU A 13 11.79 -10.32 11.57
CA GLU A 13 12.87 -10.49 12.57
C GLU A 13 14.11 -11.13 11.95
N THR A 14 13.95 -12.24 11.22
CA THR A 14 15.06 -12.94 10.57
C THR A 14 15.73 -12.06 9.52
N ILE A 15 14.94 -11.33 8.73
CA ILE A 15 15.45 -10.45 7.66
C ILE A 15 16.23 -9.27 8.27
N ALA A 16 15.66 -8.62 9.29
CA ALA A 16 16.26 -7.45 9.92
C ALA A 16 17.52 -7.82 10.72
N ALA A 17 17.56 -9.02 11.32
CA ALA A 17 18.72 -9.54 12.04
C ALA A 17 20.00 -9.64 11.19
N PHE A 18 19.89 -9.86 9.87
CA PHE A 18 21.08 -9.88 8.98
C PHE A 18 21.88 -8.58 9.00
N VAL A 19 21.22 -7.47 9.31
CA VAL A 19 21.85 -6.13 9.42
C VAL A 19 21.80 -5.59 10.85
N SER A 20 21.52 -6.46 11.84
CA SER A 20 21.42 -6.11 13.25
C SER A 20 20.43 -4.98 13.55
N LEU A 21 19.28 -4.97 12.84
CA LEU A 21 18.17 -4.04 13.07
C LEU A 21 16.93 -4.80 13.53
N ASN A 22 15.97 -4.09 14.13
CA ASN A 22 14.61 -4.61 14.29
C ASN A 22 13.78 -4.40 13.00
N PRO A 23 12.62 -5.06 12.83
CA PRO A 23 11.85 -4.99 11.59
C PRO A 23 11.43 -3.55 11.20
N ARG A 24 11.06 -2.72 12.17
CA ARG A 24 10.62 -1.34 11.93
C ARG A 24 11.78 -0.42 11.53
N GLU A 25 12.93 -0.58 12.16
CA GLU A 25 14.18 0.09 11.79
C GLU A 25 14.60 -0.31 10.37
N PHE A 26 14.51 -1.61 10.05
CA PHE A 26 14.82 -2.12 8.73
C PHE A 26 13.91 -1.50 7.65
N VAL A 27 12.59 -1.50 7.86
CA VAL A 27 11.63 -0.85 6.94
C VAL A 27 11.95 0.64 6.77
N SER A 28 12.24 1.34 7.87
CA SER A 28 12.62 2.77 7.82
C SER A 28 13.90 2.99 7.03
N ALA A 29 14.93 2.18 7.26
CA ALA A 29 16.21 2.25 6.54
C ALA A 29 16.03 2.00 5.04
N VAL A 30 15.24 0.99 4.66
CA VAL A 30 14.89 0.70 3.26
C VAL A 30 14.13 1.87 2.64
N CYS A 31 13.11 2.40 3.32
CA CYS A 31 12.33 3.54 2.83
C CYS A 31 13.22 4.77 2.59
N ILE A 32 14.04 5.14 3.57
CA ILE A 32 14.97 6.28 3.46
C ILE A 32 15.95 6.05 2.31
N THR A 33 16.48 4.83 2.17
CA THR A 33 17.41 4.49 1.08
C THR A 33 16.75 4.66 -0.29
N ILE A 34 15.51 4.19 -0.46
CA ILE A 34 14.76 4.36 -1.71
C ILE A 34 14.53 5.86 -2.00
N LEU A 35 14.17 6.65 -1.00
CA LEU A 35 13.99 8.10 -1.16
C LEU A 35 15.30 8.82 -1.50
N LEU A 36 16.43 8.41 -0.93
CA LEU A 36 17.74 8.98 -1.27
C LEU A 36 18.15 8.64 -2.71
N ILE A 37 17.92 7.39 -3.15
CA ILE A 37 18.13 6.97 -4.53
C ILE A 37 17.21 7.77 -5.47
N GLU A 38 15.96 8.00 -5.07
CA GLU A 38 15.01 8.80 -5.85
C GLU A 38 15.45 10.24 -6.02
N VAL A 39 15.94 10.87 -4.94
CA VAL A 39 16.52 12.22 -4.99
C VAL A 39 17.73 12.26 -5.94
N ALA A 40 18.60 11.26 -5.88
CA ALA A 40 19.74 11.17 -6.79
C ALA A 40 19.27 11.00 -8.25
N ARG A 41 18.30 10.13 -8.51
CA ARG A 41 17.72 9.93 -9.85
C ARG A 41 17.15 11.23 -10.42
N LEU A 42 16.39 11.97 -9.63
CA LEU A 42 15.81 13.27 -10.02
C LEU A 42 16.87 14.32 -10.34
N ARG A 43 17.97 14.36 -9.58
CA ARG A 43 19.09 15.26 -9.86
C ARG A 43 19.82 14.92 -11.15
N LEU A 44 19.92 13.62 -11.46
CA LEU A 44 20.56 13.13 -12.68
C LEU A 44 19.63 13.12 -13.89
N GLY A 45 18.32 13.32 -13.70
CA GLY A 45 17.31 13.27 -14.77
C GLY A 45 17.17 11.89 -15.43
N ILE A 46 17.55 10.83 -14.72
CA ILE A 46 17.53 9.46 -15.26
C ILE A 46 16.10 8.93 -15.30
N VAL A 47 15.72 8.30 -16.42
CA VAL A 47 14.50 7.50 -16.53
C VAL A 47 14.92 6.04 -16.57
N ILE A 48 14.49 5.24 -15.59
CA ILE A 48 14.77 3.81 -15.56
C ILE A 48 13.85 3.11 -16.57
N ILE A 49 14.35 2.07 -17.24
CA ILE A 49 13.56 1.27 -18.19
C ILE A 49 12.27 0.81 -17.52
N GLY A 50 11.11 1.17 -18.10
CA GLY A 50 9.78 0.89 -17.56
C GLY A 50 9.09 2.08 -16.87
N GLN A 51 9.80 3.17 -16.61
CA GLN A 51 9.23 4.42 -16.10
C GLN A 51 8.74 5.32 -17.24
N ARG A 52 7.76 6.18 -16.94
CA ARG A 52 7.22 7.15 -17.91
C ARG A 52 8.18 8.34 -18.04
N GLU A 53 8.26 8.96 -19.22
CA GLU A 53 9.25 10.03 -19.48
C GLU A 53 9.17 11.21 -18.51
N TYR A 54 7.97 11.55 -18.05
CA TYR A 54 7.77 12.65 -17.10
C TYR A 54 8.32 12.34 -15.70
N GLU A 55 8.56 11.07 -15.35
CA GLU A 55 9.19 10.67 -14.08
C GLU A 55 10.66 11.09 -14.01
N SER A 56 11.27 11.55 -15.10
CA SER A 56 12.59 12.20 -15.06
C SER A 56 12.63 13.44 -14.15
N ARG A 57 11.50 14.12 -13.93
CA ARG A 57 11.41 15.40 -13.22
C ARG A 57 10.51 15.39 -11.98
N GLN A 58 9.81 14.31 -11.72
CA GLN A 58 8.93 14.16 -10.55
C GLN A 58 9.15 12.81 -9.87
N ILE A 59 8.74 12.72 -8.60
CA ILE A 59 8.82 11.46 -7.84
C ILE A 59 8.05 10.36 -8.60
N SER A 60 8.69 9.20 -8.74
CA SER A 60 8.18 8.04 -9.45
C SER A 60 7.09 7.32 -8.67
N ALA A 61 6.26 6.58 -9.41
CA ALA A 61 5.28 5.67 -8.83
C ALA A 61 5.93 4.64 -7.88
N LEU A 62 7.15 4.18 -8.21
CA LEU A 62 7.90 3.26 -7.34
C LEU A 62 8.22 3.88 -5.98
N ALA A 63 8.77 5.10 -5.97
CA ALA A 63 9.13 5.78 -4.73
C ALA A 63 7.89 6.14 -3.89
N TRP A 64 6.81 6.58 -4.55
CA TRP A 64 5.53 6.83 -3.89
C TRP A 64 4.91 5.56 -3.29
N GLY A 65 4.89 4.46 -4.05
CA GLY A 65 4.41 3.17 -3.57
C GLY A 65 5.26 2.62 -2.43
N ALA A 66 6.60 2.73 -2.52
CA ALA A 66 7.51 2.33 -1.46
C ALA A 66 7.30 3.13 -0.18
N LEU A 67 7.13 4.45 -0.29
CA LEU A 67 6.81 5.31 0.85
C LEU A 67 5.49 4.90 1.49
N ALA A 68 4.44 4.74 0.70
CA ALA A 68 3.11 4.42 1.21
C ALA A 68 3.05 3.03 1.87
N VAL A 69 3.66 2.02 1.27
CA VAL A 69 3.77 0.67 1.86
C VAL A 69 4.60 0.70 3.14
N SER A 70 5.72 1.43 3.17
CA SER A 70 6.54 1.56 4.37
C SER A 70 5.77 2.23 5.51
N LEU A 71 5.04 3.31 5.21
CA LEU A 71 4.19 3.98 6.20
C LEU A 71 3.07 3.05 6.69
N ALA A 72 2.46 2.26 5.81
CA ALA A 72 1.47 1.27 6.23
C ALA A 72 2.07 0.24 7.20
N LEU A 73 3.28 -0.28 6.94
CA LEU A 73 3.94 -1.22 7.86
C LEU A 73 4.39 -0.56 9.18
N LEU A 74 4.76 0.73 9.14
CA LEU A 74 5.27 1.44 10.31
C LEU A 74 4.19 2.04 11.20
N ILE A 75 3.02 2.37 10.64
CA ILE A 75 1.96 3.12 11.35
C ILE A 75 0.75 2.25 11.61
N ALA A 76 0.45 1.26 10.76
CA ALA A 76 -0.69 0.41 11.00
C ALA A 76 -0.55 -0.26 12.38
N PRO A 77 -1.62 -0.30 13.18
CA PRO A 77 -1.60 -1.01 14.44
C PRO A 77 -1.30 -2.47 14.20
N GLU A 78 -0.53 -3.06 15.10
CA GLU A 78 -0.30 -4.49 15.09
C GLU A 78 -1.37 -5.16 15.95
N GLY A 79 -1.95 -6.25 15.45
CA GLY A 79 -2.87 -7.07 16.24
C GLY A 79 -2.15 -7.84 17.34
N ASP A 80 -2.88 -8.19 18.41
CA ASP A 80 -2.33 -8.93 19.57
C ASP A 80 -1.86 -10.36 19.23
N GLY A 81 -2.14 -10.85 18.02
CA GLY A 81 -1.70 -12.16 17.56
C GLY A 81 -0.31 -12.12 16.96
N GLY A 82 0.62 -12.96 17.44
CA GLY A 82 1.94 -13.10 16.82
C GLY A 82 1.89 -13.58 15.36
N GLY A 83 2.95 -13.31 14.60
CA GLY A 83 3.08 -13.70 13.20
C GLY A 83 2.08 -12.96 12.30
N LEU A 84 1.44 -13.66 11.36
CA LEU A 84 0.60 -13.02 10.34
C LEU A 84 -0.60 -12.24 10.90
N LYS A 85 -1.12 -12.64 12.07
CA LYS A 85 -2.24 -11.96 12.73
C LYS A 85 -1.90 -10.54 13.18
N SER A 86 -0.62 -10.25 13.46
CA SER A 86 -0.17 -8.89 13.78
C SER A 86 -0.41 -7.95 12.60
N GLY A 87 -0.41 -8.47 11.37
CA GLY A 87 -0.70 -7.72 10.14
C GLY A 87 -2.16 -7.52 9.81
N MET A 88 -3.10 -7.68 10.77
CA MET A 88 -4.54 -7.60 10.53
C MET A 88 -5.00 -6.32 9.82
N TYR A 89 -4.27 -5.21 9.93
CA TYR A 89 -4.55 -3.99 9.18
C TYR A 89 -3.54 -3.68 8.07
N GLY A 90 -2.25 -3.93 8.31
CA GLY A 90 -1.21 -3.65 7.31
C GLY A 90 -1.33 -4.51 6.05
N ILE A 91 -1.69 -5.79 6.20
CA ILE A 91 -1.88 -6.71 5.08
C ILE A 91 -3.01 -6.24 4.14
N PRO A 92 -4.26 -6.01 4.61
CA PRO A 92 -5.32 -5.57 3.71
C PRO A 92 -5.05 -4.21 3.04
N LEU A 93 -4.35 -3.28 3.71
CA LEU A 93 -3.92 -2.02 3.10
C LEU A 93 -3.04 -2.25 1.86
N ILE A 94 -2.02 -3.11 1.99
CA ILE A 94 -1.06 -3.38 0.90
C ILE A 94 -1.65 -4.33 -0.15
N PHE A 95 -2.52 -5.25 0.26
CA PHE A 95 -3.27 -6.11 -0.67
C PHE A 95 -4.28 -5.31 -1.48
N GLY A 96 -4.91 -4.31 -0.88
CA GLY A 96 -5.78 -3.36 -1.56
C GLY A 96 -5.07 -2.76 -2.76
N LEU A 97 -3.90 -2.14 -2.55
CA LEU A 97 -3.06 -1.68 -3.66
C LEU A 97 -2.74 -2.80 -4.65
N THR A 98 -2.24 -3.95 -4.16
CA THR A 98 -1.72 -5.01 -5.04
C THR A 98 -2.78 -5.61 -5.98
N PHE A 99 -4.02 -5.75 -5.53
CA PHE A 99 -5.07 -6.43 -6.27
C PHE A 99 -6.10 -5.49 -6.89
N VAL A 100 -6.43 -4.38 -6.21
CA VAL A 100 -7.44 -3.44 -6.69
C VAL A 100 -6.89 -2.61 -7.86
N ASP A 101 -5.64 -2.14 -7.79
CA ASP A 101 -5.05 -1.31 -8.84
C ASP A 101 -5.02 -2.02 -10.21
N PRO A 102 -4.43 -3.24 -10.37
CA PRO A 102 -4.40 -3.90 -11.67
C PRO A 102 -5.78 -4.15 -12.26
N VAL A 103 -6.77 -4.48 -11.43
CA VAL A 103 -8.15 -4.72 -11.88
C VAL A 103 -8.79 -3.43 -12.36
N MET A 104 -8.66 -2.34 -11.60
CA MET A 104 -9.18 -1.04 -11.99
C MET A 104 -8.49 -0.51 -13.25
N GLY A 105 -7.17 -0.64 -13.34
CA GLY A 105 -6.35 -0.30 -14.50
C GLY A 105 -6.79 -1.06 -15.77
N GLU A 106 -6.95 -2.38 -15.68
CA GLU A 106 -7.36 -3.22 -16.81
C GLU A 106 -8.81 -2.94 -17.26
N VAL A 107 -9.73 -2.71 -16.32
CA VAL A 107 -11.13 -2.37 -16.65
C VAL A 107 -11.19 -0.99 -17.32
N LYS A 108 -10.46 0.00 -16.81
CA LYS A 108 -10.34 1.34 -17.44
C LYS A 108 -9.77 1.22 -18.85
N ARG A 109 -8.74 0.40 -19.05
CA ARG A 109 -8.08 0.19 -20.34
C ARG A 109 -9.00 -0.50 -21.36
N LYS A 110 -9.72 -1.56 -20.98
CA LYS A 110 -10.54 -2.36 -21.91
C LYS A 110 -11.91 -1.77 -22.18
N LYS A 111 -12.61 -1.30 -21.14
CA LYS A 111 -14.00 -0.84 -21.24
C LYS A 111 -14.13 0.67 -21.41
N LYS A 112 -13.07 1.44 -21.11
CA LYS A 112 -13.09 2.91 -21.06
C LYS A 112 -14.22 3.48 -20.19
N ASP A 113 -14.74 2.69 -19.25
CA ASP A 113 -15.83 3.05 -18.37
C ASP A 113 -15.34 3.14 -16.93
N MET A 114 -15.36 4.36 -16.38
CA MET A 114 -14.97 4.65 -15.01
C MET A 114 -15.91 4.00 -14.00
N ARG A 115 -17.22 3.93 -14.29
CA ARG A 115 -18.20 3.34 -13.36
C ARG A 115 -17.96 1.85 -13.23
N ALA A 116 -17.78 1.15 -14.35
CA ALA A 116 -17.41 -0.26 -14.35
C ALA A 116 -16.10 -0.52 -13.58
N ALA A 117 -15.09 0.35 -13.71
CA ALA A 117 -13.84 0.23 -12.97
C ALA A 117 -14.04 0.40 -11.45
N ILE A 118 -14.87 1.37 -11.04
CA ILE A 118 -15.22 1.57 -9.63
C ILE A 118 -15.95 0.35 -9.06
N PHE A 119 -16.96 -0.18 -9.75
CA PHE A 119 -17.69 -1.37 -9.28
C PHE A 119 -16.78 -2.60 -9.19
N ALA A 120 -15.93 -2.83 -10.19
CA ALA A 120 -14.97 -3.93 -10.16
C ALA A 120 -13.93 -3.75 -9.03
N GLY A 121 -13.40 -2.54 -8.87
CA GLY A 121 -12.47 -2.20 -7.80
C GLY A 121 -13.08 -2.39 -6.42
N LEU A 122 -14.33 -1.94 -6.21
CA LEU A 122 -15.06 -2.14 -4.95
C LEU A 122 -15.26 -3.62 -4.66
N ALA A 123 -15.67 -4.41 -5.64
CA ALA A 123 -15.86 -5.85 -5.46
C ALA A 123 -14.57 -6.54 -5.01
N VAL A 124 -13.43 -6.23 -5.65
CA VAL A 124 -12.12 -6.77 -5.27
C VAL A 124 -11.67 -6.24 -3.92
N SER A 125 -11.86 -4.94 -3.65
CA SER A 125 -11.49 -4.32 -2.39
C SER A 125 -12.25 -4.96 -1.21
N TYR A 126 -13.57 -5.12 -1.32
CA TYR A 126 -14.36 -5.82 -0.31
C TYR A 126 -13.93 -7.28 -0.15
N PHE A 127 -13.62 -7.98 -1.26
CA PHE A 127 -13.10 -9.34 -1.19
C PHE A 127 -11.79 -9.42 -0.39
N VAL A 128 -10.86 -8.49 -0.61
CA VAL A 128 -9.60 -8.40 0.13
C VAL A 128 -9.85 -8.11 1.60
N TRP A 129 -10.59 -7.04 1.91
CA TRP A 129 -10.81 -6.58 3.29
C TRP A 129 -11.63 -7.58 4.12
N ILE A 130 -12.74 -8.10 3.58
CA ILE A 130 -13.57 -9.11 4.25
C ILE A 130 -12.85 -10.46 4.29
N GLY A 131 -12.08 -10.80 3.26
CA GLY A 131 -11.20 -11.97 3.29
C GLY A 131 -10.20 -11.90 4.45
N CYS A 132 -9.61 -10.73 4.68
CA CYS A 132 -8.72 -10.48 5.82
C CYS A 132 -9.46 -10.50 7.17
N HIS A 133 -10.74 -10.12 7.24
CA HIS A 133 -11.56 -10.34 8.45
C HIS A 133 -11.60 -11.82 8.84
N PHE A 134 -11.92 -12.71 7.90
CA PHE A 134 -11.98 -14.14 8.19
C PHE A 134 -10.61 -14.80 8.39
N TRP A 135 -9.57 -14.27 7.74
CA TRP A 135 -8.23 -14.86 7.79
C TRP A 135 -7.39 -14.36 8.97
N LEU A 136 -7.33 -13.05 9.15
CA LEU A 136 -6.45 -12.37 10.10
C LEU A 136 -7.20 -11.86 11.34
N GLY A 137 -8.52 -11.74 11.26
CA GLY A 137 -9.34 -11.17 12.33
C GLY A 137 -9.56 -9.67 12.23
N THR A 138 -9.25 -9.02 11.09
CA THR A 138 -9.54 -7.60 10.84
C THR A 138 -10.99 -7.28 11.19
N GLU A 139 -11.27 -6.23 11.96
CA GLU A 139 -12.64 -5.90 12.38
C GLU A 139 -13.53 -5.64 11.17
N LEU A 140 -14.74 -6.19 11.22
CA LEU A 140 -15.67 -6.10 10.10
C LEU A 140 -16.04 -4.64 9.78
N LEU A 141 -16.15 -3.78 10.80
CA LEU A 141 -16.40 -2.36 10.62
C LEU A 141 -15.28 -1.67 9.83
N VAL A 142 -14.02 -1.99 10.15
CA VAL A 142 -12.83 -1.49 9.44
C VAL A 142 -12.84 -2.00 8.01
N ALA A 143 -13.07 -3.29 7.81
CA ALA A 143 -13.14 -3.90 6.48
C ALA A 143 -14.22 -3.26 5.59
N ILE A 144 -15.40 -2.97 6.15
CA ILE A 144 -16.51 -2.35 5.41
C ILE A 144 -16.19 -0.91 5.04
N LEU A 145 -15.60 -0.14 5.95
CA LEU A 145 -15.37 1.29 5.73
C LEU A 145 -14.13 1.55 4.87
N LEU A 146 -13.03 0.81 5.07
CA LEU A 146 -11.78 1.08 4.37
C LEU A 146 -11.72 0.51 2.94
N ALA A 147 -12.58 -0.47 2.61
CA ALA A 147 -12.67 -0.99 1.26
C ALA A 147 -13.05 0.09 0.21
N PRO A 148 -14.11 0.90 0.43
CA PRO A 148 -14.39 2.07 -0.39
C PRO A 148 -13.27 3.12 -0.42
N LEU A 149 -12.60 3.38 0.72
CA LEU A 149 -11.51 4.36 0.77
C LEU A 149 -10.33 3.93 -0.11
N THR A 150 -10.03 2.64 -0.16
CA THR A 150 -8.99 2.08 -1.04
C THR A 150 -9.27 2.42 -2.50
N VAL A 151 -10.51 2.21 -2.96
CA VAL A 151 -10.95 2.53 -4.33
C VAL A 151 -11.01 4.05 -4.55
N ALA A 152 -11.42 4.82 -3.55
CA ALA A 152 -11.44 6.27 -3.63
C ALA A 152 -10.03 6.85 -3.84
N GLY A 153 -8.99 6.19 -3.30
CA GLY A 153 -7.59 6.57 -3.51
C GLY A 153 -7.14 6.50 -4.97
N GLU A 154 -7.80 5.71 -5.81
CA GLU A 154 -7.51 5.55 -7.25
C GLU A 154 -8.18 6.61 -8.14
N LEU A 155 -9.16 7.35 -7.60
CA LEU A 155 -9.94 8.34 -8.35
C LEU A 155 -9.22 9.68 -8.58
N PRO A 156 -8.53 10.29 -7.59
CA PRO A 156 -7.93 11.60 -7.77
C PRO A 156 -6.69 11.52 -8.66
N LYS A 157 -6.77 12.11 -9.86
CA LYS A 157 -5.60 12.34 -10.71
C LYS A 157 -4.85 13.58 -10.23
N THR A 158 -4.15 13.47 -9.10
CA THR A 158 -3.29 14.57 -8.65
C THR A 158 -1.98 14.55 -9.44
N LYS A 159 -1.42 15.73 -9.72
CA LYS A 159 -0.08 15.83 -10.32
C LYS A 159 1.05 15.66 -9.30
N PHE A 160 0.71 15.60 -8.01
CA PHE A 160 1.66 15.71 -6.91
C PHE A 160 1.93 14.38 -6.22
N ILE A 161 0.90 13.53 -6.09
CA ILE A 161 0.98 12.23 -5.44
C ILE A 161 0.46 11.18 -6.41
N ASP A 162 1.22 10.09 -6.52
CA ASP A 162 0.87 8.93 -7.33
C ASP A 162 -0.36 8.20 -6.76
N ASP A 163 -1.16 7.63 -7.66
CA ASP A 163 -2.39 6.90 -7.31
C ASP A 163 -2.11 5.67 -6.44
N ASN A 164 -0.99 4.98 -6.67
CA ASN A 164 -0.56 3.87 -5.82
C ASN A 164 -0.36 4.29 -4.36
N ALA A 165 0.16 5.49 -4.12
CA ALA A 165 0.34 5.99 -2.77
C ALA A 165 -1.01 6.37 -2.15
N THR A 166 -1.90 7.04 -2.87
CA THR A 166 -3.21 7.43 -2.32
C THR A 166 -4.10 6.23 -2.02
N MET A 167 -4.03 5.16 -2.80
CA MET A 167 -4.74 3.90 -2.54
C MET A 167 -4.36 3.23 -1.21
N VAL A 168 -3.17 3.52 -0.66
CA VAL A 168 -2.72 3.01 0.64
C VAL A 168 -2.87 4.06 1.74
N LEU A 169 -2.42 5.30 1.48
CA LEU A 169 -2.40 6.37 2.47
C LEU A 169 -3.80 6.84 2.86
N LEU A 170 -4.77 6.84 1.93
CA LEU A 170 -6.14 7.24 2.24
C LEU A 170 -6.82 6.26 3.22
N PRO A 171 -6.89 4.94 2.94
CA PRO A 171 -7.44 4.00 3.91
C PRO A 171 -6.58 3.89 5.18
N LEU A 172 -5.26 4.05 5.12
CA LEU A 172 -4.41 4.12 6.33
C LEU A 172 -4.79 5.32 7.22
N SER A 173 -5.03 6.49 6.62
CA SER A 173 -5.49 7.67 7.35
C SER A 173 -6.85 7.42 7.99
N GLY A 174 -7.77 6.79 7.25
CA GLY A 174 -9.06 6.36 7.78
C GLY A 174 -8.93 5.42 8.97
N LEU A 175 -8.05 4.42 8.86
CA LEU A 175 -7.76 3.49 9.95
C LEU A 175 -7.27 4.21 11.21
N VAL A 176 -6.24 5.06 11.08
CA VAL A 176 -5.66 5.80 12.21
C VAL A 176 -6.70 6.69 12.89
N LEU A 177 -7.62 7.29 12.13
CA LEU A 177 -8.73 8.08 12.69
C LEU A 177 -9.78 7.21 13.40
N MET A 178 -9.96 5.97 12.96
CA MET A 178 -10.87 5.01 13.59
C MET A 178 -10.30 4.37 14.85
N MET A 179 -8.97 4.30 14.97
CA MET A 179 -8.28 3.60 16.07
C MET A 179 -8.76 3.94 17.49
N PRO A 180 -9.06 5.20 17.86
CA PRO A 180 -9.55 5.51 19.20
C PRO A 180 -10.92 4.90 19.55
N PHE A 181 -11.62 4.31 18.57
CA PHE A 181 -12.97 3.79 18.69
C PHE A 181 -13.07 2.27 18.47
N LEU A 182 -11.95 1.61 18.20
CA LEU A 182 -11.82 0.15 18.01
C LEU A 182 -11.32 -0.48 19.31
#